data_AF-A0A536MYY1-F1
#
_entry.id   AF-A0A536MYY1-F1
#
_cell.length_a   1.000
_cell.length_b   1.000
_cell.length_c   1.000
_cell.angle_alpha   90.00
_cell.angle_beta   90.00
_cell.angle_gamma   90.00
#
_symmetry.space_group_name_H-M   'P 1'
#
loop_
_entity.id
_entity.type
_entity.pdbx_description
1 polymer ?
#
loop_
_entity_poly.entity_id
_entity_poly.type
_entity_poly.pdbx_seq_one_letter_code
_entity_poly.pdbx_strand_id
1 'polypeptide(L)' 'MKELSNHRVDVTFVGPAPARKVALASGVTDVEVDGCRLHCQVWGSFQPFLEALHGSEVINLTSIPTSKAGD' A
#
# COMPACT_ATOMS: atom_id res chain seq x y z
N MET A 1 -17.19 -10.06 -13.46
CA MET A 1 -16.35 -8.95 -12.95
C MET A 1 -15.16 -9.58 -12.25
N LYS A 2 -13.91 -9.19 -12.56
CA LYS A 2 -12.76 -9.66 -11.77
C LYS A 2 -12.91 -9.08 -10.38
N GLU A 3 -13.05 -9.94 -9.38
CA GLU A 3 -12.95 -9.57 -7.97
C GLU A 3 -11.57 -8.92 -7.79
N LEU A 4 -11.55 -7.59 -7.61
CA LEU A 4 -10.30 -6.87 -7.41
C LEU A 4 -9.83 -7.20 -6.00
N SER A 5 -8.73 -7.94 -5.88
CA SER A 5 -8.09 -8.22 -4.59
C SER A 5 -7.86 -6.90 -3.86
N ASN A 6 -8.53 -6.71 -2.73
CA ASN A 6 -8.38 -5.52 -1.91
C ASN A 6 -7.55 -5.87 -0.68
N HIS A 7 -6.49 -5.11 -0.45
CA HIS A 7 -5.57 -5.31 0.63
C HIS A 7 -5.29 -4.01 1.36
N ARG A 8 -5.38 -4.07 2.68
CA ARG A 8 -4.90 -3.05 3.58
C ARG A 8 -3.41 -3.30 3.82
N VAL A 9 -2.57 -2.35 3.46
CA VAL A 9 -1.11 -2.49 3.51
C VAL A 9 -0.54 -1.48 4.49
N ASP A 10 0.22 -1.98 5.45
CA ASP A 10 0.97 -1.19 6.42
C ASP A 10 2.46 -1.39 6.13
N VAL A 11 3.19 -0.30 5.95
CA VAL A 11 4.62 -0.32 5.64
C VAL A 11 5.37 0.60 6.59
N THR A 12 6.44 0.09 7.18
CA THR A 12 7.37 0.88 7.97
C THR A 12 8.67 1.03 7.20
N PHE A 13 9.17 2.25 7.09
CA PHE A 13 10.40 2.60 6.41
C PHE A 13 11.50 2.95 7.41
N VAL A 14 12.76 2.85 6.98
CA VAL A 14 13.92 3.37 7.75
C VAL A 14 13.92 4.89 7.79
N GLY A 15 13.46 5.51 6.70
CA GLY A 15 13.37 6.97 6.54
C GLY A 15 11.93 7.47 6.34
N PRO A 16 11.75 8.72 5.88
CA PRO A 16 10.43 9.27 5.61
C PRO A 16 9.69 8.44 4.55
N ALA A 17 8.42 8.12 4.82
CA ALA A 17 7.61 7.34 3.91
C ALA A 17 7.37 8.09 2.58
N PRO A 18 7.48 7.41 1.41
CA PRO A 18 7.29 8.02 0.10
C PRO A 18 5.79 8.25 -0.24
N ALA A 19 5.05 8.91 0.65
CA ALA A 19 3.59 9.11 0.58
C ALA A 19 3.12 9.56 -0.80
N ARG A 20 3.82 10.55 -1.36
CA ARG A 20 3.47 11.17 -2.65
C ARG A 20 3.62 10.21 -3.83
N LYS A 21 4.64 9.35 -3.82
CA LYS A 21 4.81 8.33 -4.88
C LYS A 21 3.73 7.27 -4.76
N VAL A 22 3.44 6.82 -3.54
CA VAL A 22 2.44 5.79 -3.27
C VAL A 22 1.03 6.27 -3.61
N ALA A 23 0.67 7.52 -3.30
CA ALA A 23 -0.61 8.11 -3.66
C ALA A 23 -0.83 8.29 -5.18
N LEU A 24 0.25 8.29 -5.97
CA LEU A 24 0.20 8.35 -7.43
C LEU A 24 0.20 6.95 -8.08
N ALA A 25 0.42 5.90 -7.30
CA ALA A 25 0.42 4.54 -7.82
C ALA A 25 -0.99 4.10 -8.22
N SER A 26 -1.10 3.47 -9.38
CA SER A 26 -2.37 2.96 -9.87
C SER A 26 -2.93 1.88 -8.93
N GLY A 27 -4.21 1.98 -8.59
CA GLY A 27 -4.87 1.04 -7.68
C GLY A 27 -4.54 1.27 -6.21
N VAL A 28 -3.85 2.35 -5.84
CA VAL A 28 -3.60 2.71 -4.44
C VAL A 28 -4.52 3.85 -4.01
N THR A 29 -5.11 3.71 -2.83
CA THR A 29 -6.06 4.65 -2.23
C THR A 29 -5.86 4.71 -0.73
N ASP A 30 -6.53 5.64 -0.04
CA ASP A 30 -6.53 5.73 1.43
C ASP A 30 -5.11 5.81 2.01
N VAL A 31 -4.25 6.65 1.40
CA VAL A 31 -2.84 6.76 1.78
C VAL A 31 -2.71 7.71 2.98
N GLU A 32 -2.34 7.14 4.12
CA GLU A 32 -2.03 7.87 5.34
C GLU A 32 -0.55 7.67 5.67
N VAL A 33 0.10 8.71 6.20
CA VAL A 33 1.49 8.64 6.65
C VAL A 33 1.63 9.20 8.04
N ASP A 34 2.31 8.42 8.88
CA ASP A 34 2.72 8.79 10.24
C ASP A 34 4.25 8.67 10.33
N GLY A 35 4.94 9.74 9.94
CA GLY A 35 6.40 9.81 9.90
C GLY A 35 7.03 8.76 8.97
N CYS A 36 7.54 7.67 9.56
CA CYS A 36 8.16 6.55 8.84
C CYS A 36 7.18 5.40 8.57
N ARG A 37 5.92 5.51 8.99
CA ARG A 37 4.86 4.53 8.70
C ARG A 37 3.95 5.05 7.60
N LEU A 38 3.59 4.15 6.70
CA LEU A 38 2.62 4.37 5.63
C LEU A 38 1.52 3.34 5.75
N HIS A 39 0.31 3.82 5.68
CA HIS A 39 -0.88 3.03 5.58
C HIS A 39 -1.54 3.28 4.24
N CYS A 40 -1.94 2.24 3.51
CA CYS A 40 -2.68 2.42 2.27
C CYS A 40 -3.55 1.22 1.91
N GLN A 41 -4.53 1.45 1.06
CA GLN A 41 -5.35 0.41 0.47
C GLN A 41 -4.98 0.16 -0.98
N VAL A 42 -4.64 -1.08 -1.31
CA VAL A 42 -4.23 -1.53 -2.64
C VAL A 42 -5.33 -2.39 -3.26
N TRP A 43 -5.70 -2.04 -4.49
CA TRP A 43 -6.73 -2.70 -5.28
C TRP A 43 -6.11 -3.36 -6.51
N GLY A 44 -6.41 -4.64 -6.71
CA GLY A 44 -5.92 -5.41 -7.84
C GLY A 44 -4.47 -5.84 -7.66
N SER A 45 -3.56 -5.30 -8.48
CA SER A 45 -2.16 -5.72 -8.49
C SER A 45 -1.29 -4.87 -7.56
N PHE A 46 -0.35 -5.51 -6.86
CA PHE A 46 0.65 -4.85 -6.03
C PHE A 46 1.80 -4.23 -6.82
N GLN A 47 1.95 -4.54 -8.11
CA GLN A 47 3.09 -4.08 -8.91
C GLN A 47 3.28 -2.55 -8.91
N PRO A 48 2.26 -1.73 -9.25
CA PRO A 48 2.42 -0.27 -9.19
C PRO A 48 2.75 0.26 -7.80
N PHE A 49 2.25 -0.41 -6.75
CA PHE A 49 2.58 -0.09 -5.37
C PHE A 49 4.06 -0.37 -5.07
N LEU A 50 4.57 -1.55 -5.42
CA LEU A 50 5.98 -1.91 -5.23
C LEU A 50 6.93 -1.00 -6.02
N GLU A 51 6.55 -0.59 -7.24
CA GLU A 51 7.31 0.39 -8.02
C GLU A 51 7.36 1.76 -7.32
N ALA A 52 6.29 2.18 -6.65
CA ALA A 52 6.29 3.42 -5.87
C ALA A 52 7.18 3.35 -4.62
N LEU A 53 7.36 2.16 -4.04
CA LEU A 53 8.29 1.92 -2.93
C LEU A 53 9.75 1.90 -3.38
N HIS A 54 10.01 1.71 -4.68
CA HIS A 54 11.36 1.57 -5.21
C HIS A 54 12.26 2.77 -4.86
N GLY A 55 13.44 2.45 -4.33
CA GLY A 55 14.40 3.42 -3.80
C GLY A 55 14.15 3.84 -2.35
N SER A 56 13.15 3.27 -1.67
CA SER A 56 12.91 3.46 -0.24
C SER A 56 13.22 2.16 0.51
N GLU A 57 13.90 2.26 1.64
CA GLU A 57 14.23 1.10 2.47
C GLU A 57 13.07 0.77 3.41
N VAL A 58 12.56 -0.45 3.30
CA VAL A 58 11.40 -0.95 4.05
C VAL A 58 11.86 -1.86 5.18
N ILE A 59 11.45 -1.56 6.41
CA ILE A 59 11.69 -2.37 7.61
C ILE A 59 10.65 -3.47 7.72
N ASN A 60 9.37 -3.12 7.54
CA ASN A 60 8.27 -4.05 7.70
C ASN A 60 7.20 -3.75 6.63
N LEU A 61 6.63 -4.80 6.05
CA LEU A 61 5.52 -4.71 5.13
C LEU A 61 4.49 -5.77 5.52
N THR A 62 3.29 -5.32 5.84
CA THR A 62 2.18 -6.19 6.21
C THR A 62 1.03 -5.94 5.28
N SER A 63 0.55 -6.99 4.61
CA SER A 63 -0.61 -6.96 3.73
C SER A 63 -1.72 -7.80 4.35
N ILE A 64 -2.85 -7.16 4.63
CA ILE A 64 -4.03 -7.78 5.20
C ILE A 64 -5.10 -7.77 4.11
N PRO A 65 -5.51 -8.94 3.57
CA PRO A 65 -6.62 -8.97 2.64
C PRO A 65 -7.86 -8.42 3.35
N THR A 66 -8.44 -7.37 2.78
CA THR A 66 -9.76 -6.92 3.22
C THR A 66 -10.73 -7.77 2.43
N SER A 67 -10.99 -8.99 2.91
CA SER A 67 -12.14 -9.74 2.44
C SER A 67 -13.34 -8.83 2.64
N LYS A 68 -14.02 -8.43 1.55
CA LYS A 68 -15.46 -8.29 1.72
C LYS A 68 -15.93 -9.70 2.04
N ALA A 69 -16.10 -9.98 3.33
CA ALA A 69 -17.09 -10.95 3.74
C ALA A 69 -18.43 -10.44 3.18
N GLY A 70 -18.75 -10.82 1.94
CA GLY A 70 -20.12 -10.96 1.47
C GLY A 70 -20.42 -12.45 1.61
N ASP A 71 -21.14 -12.82 2.67
CA ASP A 71 -22.61 -12.85 2.76
C ASP A 71 -23.13 -14.22 2.28
#